data_AF-A0A520A6T5-F1
#
_entry.id   AF-A0A520A6T5-F1
#
_cell.length_a   1.000
_cell.length_b   1.000
_cell.length_c   1.000
_cell.angle_alpha   90.00
_cell.angle_beta   90.00
_cell.angle_gamma   90.00
#
_symmetry.space_group_name_H-M   'P 1'
#
loop_
_entity.id
_entity.type
_entity.pdbx_description
1 polymer ?
#
loop_
_entity_poly.entity_id
_entity_poly.type
_entity_poly.pdbx_seq_one_letter_code
_entity_poly.pdbx_strand_id
1 'polypeptide(L)'
;MSRGFVKEDDAQTPPIVPPRAALPPGSPNYVTANGLAQLRHELAELEAERARAEADHTNDTDRTHRLSLLHGRLALLTERLASARRVDPATQPMLE
;
A
#
# COMPACT_ATOMS: atom_id res chain seq x y z
N MET A 1 3.88 24.99 -41.51
CA MET A 1 2.83 24.54 -40.57
C MET A 1 3.30 23.25 -39.93
N SER A 2 3.94 23.36 -38.78
CA SER A 2 4.63 22.24 -38.13
C SER A 2 3.61 21.39 -37.37
N ARG A 3 3.28 20.22 -37.92
CA ARG A 3 2.52 19.19 -37.20
C ARG A 3 3.48 18.61 -36.16
N GLY A 4 3.46 19.18 -34.95
CA GLY A 4 4.10 18.58 -33.80
C GLY A 4 3.42 17.25 -33.53
N PHE A 5 4.08 16.17 -33.95
CA PHE A 5 3.73 14.80 -33.63
C PHE A 5 3.87 14.67 -32.11
N VAL A 6 2.76 14.78 -31.39
CA VAL A 6 2.71 14.42 -29.97
C VAL A 6 2.78 12.91 -29.94
N LYS A 7 3.90 12.41 -29.43
CA LYS A 7 4.21 11.00 -29.29
C LYS A 7 3.14 10.38 -28.40
N GLU A 8 2.32 9.52 -28.99
CA GLU A 8 1.48 8.55 -28.28
C GLU A 8 2.41 7.58 -27.53
N ASP A 9 3.00 8.05 -26.44
CA ASP A 9 3.55 7.17 -25.40
C ASP A 9 2.39 6.87 -24.43
N ASP A 10 1.32 6.30 -24.97
CA ASP A 10 0.26 5.63 -24.20
C ASP A 10 0.74 4.23 -23.76
N ALA A 11 2.05 4.12 -23.50
CA ALA A 11 2.57 3.07 -22.67
C ALA A 11 2.10 3.41 -21.25
N GLN A 12 0.91 2.91 -20.90
CA GLN A 12 0.37 2.80 -19.56
C GLN A 12 1.40 2.12 -18.67
N THR A 13 2.41 2.89 -18.26
CA THR A 13 3.49 2.43 -17.42
C THR A 13 2.82 2.06 -16.10
N PRO A 14 3.02 0.83 -15.60
CA PRO A 14 2.41 0.43 -14.35
C PRO A 14 2.80 1.46 -13.28
N PRO A 15 1.83 1.92 -12.47
CA PRO A 15 2.11 2.94 -11.49
C PRO A 15 3.19 2.49 -10.52
N ILE A 16 4.14 3.38 -10.26
CA ILE A 16 5.17 3.13 -9.26
C ILE A 16 4.52 3.24 -7.88
N VAL A 17 4.45 2.10 -7.18
CA VAL A 17 3.99 2.03 -5.79
C VAL A 17 5.19 2.26 -4.88
N PRO A 18 5.20 3.33 -4.06
CA PRO A 18 6.29 3.57 -3.13
C PRO A 18 6.43 2.37 -2.16
N PRO A 19 7.64 1.86 -1.94
CA PRO A 19 7.84 0.75 -1.01
C PRO A 19 7.51 1.19 0.42
N ARG A 20 6.96 0.26 1.20
CA ARG A 20 6.71 0.51 2.63
C ARG A 20 8.04 0.61 3.38
N ALA A 21 8.08 1.39 4.45
CA ALA A 21 9.30 1.56 5.25
C ALA A 21 9.90 0.20 5.66
N ALA A 22 11.15 -0.01 5.26
CA ALA A 22 11.87 -1.27 5.44
C ALA A 22 12.17 -1.54 6.92
N LEU A 23 12.10 -2.81 7.30
CA LEU A 23 12.64 -3.28 8.57
C LEU A 23 14.14 -3.57 8.41
N PRO A 24 14.94 -3.41 9.48
CA PRO A 24 16.34 -3.84 9.45
C PRO A 24 16.45 -5.31 9.02
N PRO A 25 17.46 -5.69 8.23
CA PRO A 25 17.63 -7.06 7.77
C PRO A 25 17.75 -8.02 8.95
N GLY A 26 17.00 -9.13 8.89
CA GLY A 26 16.94 -10.13 9.97
C GLY A 26 16.10 -9.75 11.18
N SER A 27 15.52 -8.53 11.22
CA SER A 27 14.63 -8.11 12.32
C SER A 27 13.20 -8.62 12.10
N PRO A 28 12.58 -9.29 13.09
CA PRO A 28 11.16 -9.59 13.06
C PRO A 28 10.32 -8.30 13.03
N ASN A 29 9.16 -8.33 12.37
CA ASN A 29 8.23 -7.21 12.34
C ASN A 29 7.49 -7.09 13.68
N TYR A 30 8.16 -6.57 14.71
CA TYR A 30 7.54 -6.34 16.00
C TYR A 30 6.55 -5.18 15.94
N VAL A 31 5.31 -5.44 16.37
CA VAL A 31 4.25 -4.45 16.43
C VAL A 31 3.57 -4.46 17.78
N THR A 32 3.22 -3.29 18.29
CA THR A 32 2.37 -3.17 19.48
C THR A 32 0.91 -3.49 19.11
N ALA A 33 0.06 -3.69 20.13
CA ALA A 33 -1.38 -3.85 19.89
C ALA A 33 -1.98 -2.65 19.15
N ASN A 34 -1.54 -1.44 19.48
CA ASN A 34 -1.96 -0.21 18.79
C ASN A 34 -1.47 -0.18 17.34
N GLY A 35 -0.19 -0.51 17.10
CA GLY A 35 0.35 -0.57 15.74
C GLY A 35 -0.38 -1.59 14.86
N LEU A 36 -0.72 -2.76 15.40
CA LEU A 36 -1.52 -3.76 14.69
C LEU A 36 -2.94 -3.26 14.37
N ALA A 37 -3.57 -2.52 15.28
CA ALA A 37 -4.88 -1.90 15.05
C ALA A 37 -4.82 -0.84 13.94
N GLN A 38 -3.77 -0.01 13.92
CA GLN A 38 -3.55 0.98 12.86
C GLN A 38 -3.36 0.32 11.49
N LEU A 39 -2.57 -0.76 11.41
CA LEU A 39 -2.39 -1.52 10.15
C LEU A 39 -3.71 -2.12 9.65
N ARG A 40 -4.58 -2.58 10.55
CA ARG A 40 -5.91 -3.10 10.19
C ARG A 40 -6.87 -2.00 9.75
N HIS A 41 -6.80 -0.83 10.38
CA HIS A 41 -7.58 0.33 9.97
C HIS A 41 -7.18 0.77 8.56
N GLU A 42 -5.88 0.90 8.30
CA GLU A 42 -5.34 1.23 6.98
C GLU A 42 -5.78 0.21 5.92
N LEU A 43 -5.82 -1.08 6.27
CA LEU A 43 -6.31 -2.14 5.38
C LEU A 43 -7.77 -1.90 4.98
N ALA A 44 -8.64 -1.64 5.96
CA ALA A 44 -10.05 -1.37 5.73
C ALA A 44 -10.26 -0.10 4.89
N GLU A 45 -9.45 0.95 5.11
CA GLU A 45 -9.50 2.17 4.31
C GLU A 45 -9.10 1.93 2.85
N LEU A 46 -8.03 1.18 2.61
CA LEU A 46 -7.58 0.84 1.26
C LEU A 46 -8.57 -0.07 0.53
N GLU A 47 -9.19 -1.02 1.23
CA GLU A 47 -10.25 -1.86 0.66
C GLU A 47 -11.50 -1.04 0.29
N ALA A 48 -11.89 -0.09 1.14
CA ALA A 48 -12.99 0.82 0.85
C ALA A 48 -12.68 1.74 -0.33
N GLU A 49 -11.44 2.25 -0.45
CA GLU A 49 -11.01 3.04 -1.60
C GLU A 49 -11.00 2.20 -2.88
N ARG A 50 -10.54 0.94 -2.82
CA ARG A 50 -10.59 0.00 -3.95
C ARG A 50 -12.03 -0.21 -4.41
N ALA A 51 -12.95 -0.51 -3.49
CA ALA A 51 -14.35 -0.71 -3.84
C ALA A 51 -14.99 0.52 -4.49
N ARG A 52 -14.65 1.73 -4.02
CA ARG A 52 -15.10 2.99 -4.63
C ARG A 52 -14.53 3.18 -6.03
N ALA A 53 -13.24 2.89 -6.23
CA ALA A 53 -12.60 2.96 -7.54
C ALA A 53 -13.16 1.90 -8.50
N GLU A 54 -13.54 0.71 -8.02
CA GLU A 54 -14.22 -0.31 -8.82
C GLU A 54 -15.63 0.12 -9.25
N ALA A 55 -16.33 0.91 -8.44
CA ALA A 55 -17.65 1.41 -8.78
C ALA A 55 -17.62 2.62 -9.74
N ASP A 56 -16.48 3.31 -9.85
CA ASP A 56 -16.32 4.47 -10.73
C ASP A 56 -15.99 4.05 -12.17
N HIS A 57 -16.96 4.24 -13.06
CA HIS A 57 -16.86 3.89 -14.49
C HIS A 57 -16.69 5.12 -15.38
N THR A 58 -16.34 6.27 -14.81
CA THR A 58 -16.27 7.55 -15.54
C THR A 58 -15.10 7.59 -16.52
N ASN A 59 -13.95 7.03 -16.15
CA ASN A 59 -12.76 6.91 -17.00
C ASN A 59 -12.06 5.57 -16.73
N ASP A 60 -12.08 4.67 -17.70
CA ASP A 60 -11.55 3.30 -17.55
C ASP A 60 -10.02 3.25 -17.41
N THR A 61 -9.31 4.15 -18.10
CA THR A 61 -7.85 4.26 -18.02
C THR A 61 -7.41 4.72 -16.63
N ASP A 62 -8.01 5.82 -16.14
CA ASP A 62 -7.72 6.34 -14.79
C ASP A 62 -8.11 5.34 -13.70
N ARG A 63 -9.23 4.64 -13.89
CA ARG A 63 -9.68 3.57 -13.00
C ARG A 63 -8.64 2.46 -12.94
N THR A 64 -8.20 1.94 -14.07
CA THR A 64 -7.22 0.83 -14.14
C THR A 64 -5.91 1.21 -13.47
N HIS A 65 -5.43 2.43 -13.71
CA HIS A 65 -4.24 2.96 -13.06
C HIS A 65 -4.41 3.08 -11.53
N ARG A 66 -5.56 3.61 -11.07
CA ARG A 66 -5.88 3.75 -9.64
C ARG A 66 -6.00 2.39 -8.94
N LEU A 67 -6.66 1.42 -9.57
CA LEU A 67 -6.80 0.07 -9.02
C LEU A 67 -5.45 -0.63 -8.91
N SER A 68 -4.58 -0.46 -9.91
CA SER A 68 -3.22 -1.01 -9.87
C SER A 68 -2.40 -0.43 -8.71
N LEU A 69 -2.49 0.88 -8.46
CA LEU A 69 -1.88 1.52 -7.29
C LEU A 69 -2.40 0.94 -5.97
N LEU A 70 -3.71 0.80 -5.85
CA LEU A 70 -4.36 0.30 -4.63
C LEU A 70 -4.00 -1.16 -4.37
N HIS A 71 -3.97 -1.99 -5.41
CA HIS A 71 -3.55 -3.39 -5.30
C HIS A 71 -2.09 -3.51 -4.81
N GLY A 72 -1.17 -2.70 -5.34
CA GLY A 72 0.21 -2.74 -4.86
C GLY A 72 0.35 -2.28 -3.41
N ARG A 73 -0.38 -1.25 -2.99
CA ARG A 73 -0.41 -0.81 -1.57
C ARG A 73 -0.99 -1.88 -0.66
N LEU A 74 -2.09 -2.51 -1.07
CA LEU A 74 -2.71 -3.62 -0.35
C LEU A 74 -1.75 -4.80 -0.21
N ALA A 75 -1.03 -5.19 -1.28
CA ALA A 75 -0.06 -6.26 -1.22
C ALA A 75 1.04 -5.99 -0.18
N LEU A 76 1.65 -4.79 -0.22
CA LEU A 76 2.68 -4.38 0.74
C LEU A 76 2.17 -4.36 2.19
N LEU A 77 0.94 -3.92 2.41
CA LEU A 77 0.33 -3.89 3.74
C LEU A 77 0.03 -5.31 4.25
N THR A 78 -0.47 -6.18 3.37
CA THR A 78 -0.82 -7.57 3.70
C THR A 78 0.43 -8.38 4.04
N GLU A 79 1.52 -8.19 3.29
CA GLU A 79 2.84 -8.78 3.61
C GLU A 79 3.35 -8.34 4.99
N ARG A 80 3.18 -7.05 5.32
CA ARG A 80 3.54 -6.55 6.65
C ARG A 80 2.67 -7.16 7.74
N LEU A 81 1.36 -7.24 7.54
CA LEU A 81 0.44 -7.86 8.50
C LEU A 81 0.75 -9.35 8.68
N ALA A 82 1.12 -10.07 7.63
CA ALA A 82 1.45 -11.49 7.68
C ALA A 82 2.74 -11.77 8.48
N SER A 83 3.73 -10.88 8.37
CA SER A 83 4.99 -10.98 9.11
C SER A 83 4.93 -10.40 10.53
N ALA A 84 3.84 -9.73 10.90
CA ALA A 84 3.69 -8.98 12.14
C ALA A 84 3.70 -9.88 13.38
N ARG A 85 4.65 -9.64 14.29
CA ARG A 85 4.71 -10.28 15.60
C ARG A 85 4.31 -9.30 16.68
N ARG A 86 3.14 -9.54 17.29
CA ARG A 86 2.65 -8.71 18.40
C ARG A 86 3.59 -8.82 19.59
N VAL A 87 4.02 -7.67 20.12
CA VAL A 87 4.80 -7.57 21.36
C VAL A 87 4.05 -6.69 22.34
N ASP A 88 4.04 -7.10 23.60
CA ASP A 88 3.54 -6.28 24.70
C ASP A 88 4.70 -5.51 25.34
N PRO A 89 4.75 -4.17 25.22
CA PRO A 89 5.80 -3.37 25.83
C PRO A 89 5.83 -3.50 27.35
N ALA A 90 4.71 -3.83 28.01
CA ALA A 90 4.66 -4.01 29.46
C ALA A 90 5.41 -5.27 29.94
N THR A 91 5.63 -6.23 29.04
CA THR A 91 6.38 -7.48 29.34
C THR A 91 7.86 -7.38 29.01
N GLN A 92 8.32 -6.24 28.47
CA GLN A 92 9.72 -6.06 28.11
C GLN A 92 10.55 -5.62 29.32
N PRO A 93 11.80 -6.08 29.44
CA PRO A 93 12.69 -5.59 30.48
C PRO A 93 12.88 -4.08 30.32
N MET A 94 12.63 -3.34 31.39
CA MET A 94 12.95 -1.91 31.44
C MET A 94 14.47 -1.82 31.48
N LEU A 95 15.09 -1.11 30.53
CA LEU A 95 16.52 -0.80 30.63
C LEU A 95 16.70 0.06 31.90
N GLU A 96 17.46 -0.45 32.87
CA GLU A 96 18.03 0.35 33.97
C GLU A 96 19.15 1.27 33.46
#